data_AF-A0A3B9D0Y8-F1
#
_entry.id   AF-A0A3B9D0Y8-F1
#
_cell.length_a   1.000
_cell.length_b   1.000
_cell.length_c   1.000
_cell.angle_alpha   90.00
_cell.angle_beta   90.00
_cell.angle_gamma   90.00
#
_symmetry.space_group_name_H-M   'P 1'
#
loop_
_entity.id
_entity.type
_entity.pdbx_description
1 polymer ?
#
loop_
_entity_poly.entity_id
_entity_poly.type
_entity_poly.pdbx_seq_one_letter_code
_entity_poly.pdbx_strand_id
1 'polypeptide(L)'
;MQPHATAAKQSLDAVGAETRVIAVNAGEGAKSLQEASDLYDQLVDFRADRKTIVMAVGGGVVGDLAGFVAATYARGLRFIQAPTTLLAMVDSSVGGKTGVNHPKGKNLIGAF
;
A
#
# COMPACT_ATOMS: atom_id res chain seq x y z
N MET A 1 17.74 -1.92 -1.84
CA MET A 1 16.50 -1.31 -2.37
C MET A 1 15.86 -2.28 -3.35
N GLN A 2 14.55 -2.55 -3.23
CA GLN A 2 13.85 -3.43 -4.16
C GLN A 2 13.75 -2.76 -5.56
N PRO A 3 14.17 -3.44 -6.64
CA PRO A 3 14.32 -2.82 -7.96
C PRO A 3 13.00 -2.28 -8.56
N HIS A 4 11.86 -2.89 -8.24
CA HIS A 4 10.57 -2.51 -8.82
C HIS A 4 10.05 -1.15 -8.34
N ALA A 5 10.19 -0.83 -7.05
CA ALA A 5 9.75 0.45 -6.51
C ALA A 5 10.59 1.61 -7.07
N THR A 6 11.90 1.40 -7.24
CA THR A 6 12.80 2.38 -7.87
C THR A 6 12.42 2.61 -9.34
N ALA A 7 12.19 1.54 -10.11
CA ALA A 7 11.75 1.66 -11.50
C ALA A 7 10.40 2.38 -11.63
N ALA A 8 9.43 2.06 -10.77
CA ALA A 8 8.14 2.74 -10.74
C ALA A 8 8.29 4.24 -10.44
N LYS A 9 9.09 4.60 -9.42
CA LYS A 9 9.40 5.99 -9.09
C LYS A 9 10.02 6.73 -10.29
N GLN A 10 11.03 6.15 -10.93
CA GLN A 10 11.69 6.78 -12.07
C GLN A 10 10.71 7.07 -13.22
N SER A 11 9.83 6.12 -13.55
CA SER A 11 8.81 6.31 -14.58
C SER A 11 7.80 7.39 -14.23
N LEU A 12 7.41 7.49 -12.95
CA LEU A 12 6.47 8.52 -12.48
C LEU A 12 7.12 9.91 -12.41
N ASP A 13 8.37 10.00 -11.96
CA ASP A 13 9.14 11.24 -11.96
C ASP A 13 9.33 11.77 -13.39
N ALA A 14 9.55 10.87 -14.36
CA ALA A 14 9.72 11.22 -15.77
C ALA A 14 8.46 11.85 -16.41
N VAL A 15 7.28 11.61 -15.85
CA VAL A 15 6.02 12.25 -16.26
C VAL A 15 5.65 13.45 -15.37
N GLY A 16 6.56 13.90 -14.51
CA GLY A 16 6.40 15.08 -13.67
C GLY A 16 5.60 14.87 -12.38
N ALA A 17 5.40 13.62 -11.94
CA ALA A 17 4.74 13.35 -10.67
C ALA A 17 5.69 13.57 -9.48
N GLU A 18 5.22 14.22 -8.42
CA GLU A 18 5.92 14.24 -7.13
C GLU A 18 5.74 12.87 -6.46
N THR A 19 6.82 12.12 -6.28
CA THR A 19 6.76 10.77 -5.72
C THR A 19 7.67 10.56 -4.52
N ARG A 20 7.12 9.88 -3.51
CA ARG A 20 7.84 9.38 -2.34
C ARG A 20 7.72 7.86 -2.28
N VAL A 21 8.85 7.17 -2.16
CA VAL A 21 8.87 5.72 -1.91
C VAL A 21 8.90 5.51 -0.41
N ILE A 22 7.93 4.72 0.08
CA ILE A 22 7.85 4.30 1.47
C ILE A 22 8.08 2.79 1.50
N ALA A 23 9.10 2.35 2.24
CA ALA A 23 9.38 0.93 2.42
C ALA A 23 8.57 0.39 3.59
N VAL A 24 8.10 -0.85 3.46
CA VAL A 24 7.35 -1.57 4.49
C VAL A 24 8.18 -2.76 4.94
N ASN A 25 8.04 -3.15 6.21
CA ASN A 25 8.70 -4.34 6.73
C ASN A 25 8.34 -5.60 5.92
N ALA A 26 9.30 -6.50 5.75
CA ALA A 26 9.06 -7.75 5.02
C ALA A 26 8.28 -8.76 5.86
N GLY A 27 7.36 -9.49 5.21
CA GLY A 27 6.63 -10.61 5.80
C GLY A 27 5.24 -10.26 6.34
N GLU A 28 4.51 -11.30 6.75
CA GLU A 28 3.08 -11.19 7.14
C GLU A 28 2.85 -10.29 8.37
N GLY A 29 3.87 -10.13 9.23
CA GLY A 29 3.81 -9.26 10.40
C GLY A 29 3.58 -7.78 10.06
N ALA A 30 3.93 -7.36 8.84
CA ALA A 30 3.69 -6.00 8.35
C ALA A 30 2.19 -5.70 8.20
N LYS A 31 1.33 -6.71 8.01
CA LYS A 31 -0.13 -6.52 8.00
C LYS A 31 -0.65 -6.28 9.41
N SER A 32 -0.39 -5.12 9.97
CA SER A 32 -0.83 -4.73 11.32
C SER A 32 -1.31 -3.29 11.35
N LEU A 33 -2.11 -2.95 12.35
CA LEU A 33 -2.52 -1.57 12.60
C LEU A 33 -1.33 -0.67 12.99
N GLN A 34 -0.28 -1.24 13.58
CA GLN A 34 0.93 -0.49 13.92
C GLN A 34 1.63 -0.01 12.64
N GLU A 35 1.88 -0.91 11.70
CA GLU A 35 2.51 -0.55 10.42
C GLU A 35 1.60 0.42 9.63
N ALA A 36 0.28 0.24 9.67
CA ALA A 36 -0.66 1.19 9.07
C ALA A 36 -0.55 2.60 9.70
N SER A 37 -0.38 2.68 11.03
CA SER A 37 -0.15 3.94 11.74
C SER A 37 1.12 4.63 11.26
N ASP A 38 2.23 3.89 11.18
CA ASP A 38 3.52 4.42 10.73
C ASP A 38 3.45 4.90 9.26
N LEU A 39 2.61 4.26 8.43
CA LEU A 39 2.33 4.70 7.07
C LEU A 39 1.49 5.99 7.04
N TYR A 40 0.53 6.17 7.95
CA TYR A 40 -0.21 7.43 8.05
C TYR A 40 0.70 8.60 8.42
N ASP A 41 1.65 8.40 9.35
CA ASP A 41 2.62 9.43 9.72
C ASP A 41 3.44 9.87 8.50
N GLN A 42 3.90 8.91 7.68
CA GLN A 42 4.63 9.22 6.46
C GLN A 42 3.78 9.93 5.39
N LEU A 43 2.48 9.65 5.32
CA LEU A 43 1.55 10.38 4.45
C LEU A 43 1.34 11.82 4.93
N VAL A 44 1.24 12.04 6.25
CA VAL A 44 1.15 13.39 6.83
C VAL A 44 2.42 14.18 6.57
N ASP A 45 3.59 13.58 6.77
CA ASP A 45 4.89 14.20 6.47
C ASP A 45 5.05 14.54 4.99
N PHE A 46 4.52 13.70 4.11
CA PHE A 46 4.47 13.94 2.66
C PHE A 46 3.41 14.99 2.27
N ARG A 47 2.59 15.45 3.21
CA ARG A 47 1.45 16.35 2.97
C ARG A 47 0.45 15.77 1.97
N ALA A 48 0.22 14.47 2.05
CA ALA A 48 -0.74 13.78 1.20
C ALA A 48 -2.15 14.37 1.37
N ASP A 49 -2.80 14.66 0.25
CA ASP A 49 -4.16 15.18 0.18
C ASP A 49 -5.08 14.21 -0.59
N ARG A 50 -6.34 14.61 -0.84
CA ARG A 50 -7.32 13.76 -1.55
C ARG A 50 -6.95 13.46 -3.02
N LYS A 51 -5.98 14.17 -3.60
CA LYS A 51 -5.48 13.93 -4.95
C LYS A 51 -4.27 12.99 -4.94
N THR A 52 -3.66 12.72 -3.79
CA THR A 52 -2.59 11.73 -3.67
C THR A 52 -3.08 10.35 -4.14
N ILE A 53 -2.18 9.63 -4.81
CA ILE A 53 -2.39 8.26 -5.26
C ILE A 53 -1.45 7.37 -4.45
N VAL A 54 -2.00 6.32 -3.84
CA VAL A 54 -1.22 5.26 -3.21
C VAL A 54 -1.00 4.15 -4.23
N MET A 55 0.26 3.81 -4.50
CA MET A 55 0.63 2.71 -5.39
C MET A 55 1.28 1.59 -4.59
N ALA A 56 0.64 0.43 -4.51
CA ALA A 56 1.20 -0.76 -3.88
C ALA A 56 2.11 -1.49 -4.87
N VAL A 57 3.43 -1.44 -4.66
CA VAL A 57 4.42 -2.19 -5.45
C VAL A 57 4.93 -3.35 -4.59
N GLY A 58 4.38 -4.55 -4.77
CA GLY A 58 4.73 -5.69 -3.92
C GLY A 58 3.81 -6.90 -4.08
N GLY A 59 3.96 -7.89 -3.20
CA GLY A 59 3.02 -9.02 -3.12
C GLY A 59 1.72 -8.66 -2.38
N GLY A 60 0.88 -9.67 -2.11
CA GLY A 60 -0.44 -9.48 -1.47
C GLY A 60 -0.37 -8.81 -0.09
N VAL A 61 0.72 -9.00 0.66
CA VAL A 61 0.95 -8.32 1.95
C VAL A 61 0.98 -6.80 1.80
N VAL A 62 1.77 -6.32 0.84
CA VAL A 62 1.91 -4.88 0.55
C VAL A 62 0.60 -4.36 -0.05
N GLY A 63 -0.03 -5.13 -0.93
CA GLY A 63 -1.33 -4.80 -1.53
C GLY A 63 -2.43 -4.57 -0.49
N ASP A 64 -2.61 -5.52 0.43
CA ASP A 64 -3.65 -5.45 1.45
C ASP A 64 -3.43 -4.30 2.43
N LEU A 65 -2.20 -4.11 2.91
CA LEU A 65 -1.87 -3.05 3.86
C LEU A 65 -1.97 -1.67 3.21
N ALA A 66 -1.36 -1.47 2.05
CA ALA A 66 -1.38 -0.18 1.36
C ALA A 66 -2.80 0.16 0.87
N GLY A 67 -3.58 -0.85 0.45
CA GLY A 67 -4.98 -0.67 0.10
C GLY A 67 -5.83 -0.25 1.30
N PHE A 68 -5.61 -0.86 2.47
CA PHE A 68 -6.30 -0.47 3.71
C PHE A 68 -5.95 0.96 4.13
N VAL A 69 -4.67 1.32 4.06
CA VAL A 69 -4.20 2.69 4.32
C VAL A 69 -4.82 3.68 3.35
N ALA A 70 -4.87 3.35 2.05
CA ALA A 70 -5.50 4.18 1.04
C ALA A 70 -7.00 4.37 1.28
N ALA A 71 -7.71 3.31 1.67
CA ALA A 71 -9.15 3.36 1.92
C ALA A 71 -9.52 4.22 3.14
N THR A 72 -8.63 4.30 4.14
CA THR A 72 -8.92 4.93 5.44
C THR A 72 -8.32 6.32 5.58
N TYR A 73 -7.13 6.58 5.01
CA TYR A 73 -6.52 7.91 5.04
C TYR A 73 -7.37 8.93 4.28
N ALA A 74 -7.59 10.09 4.90
CA ALA A 74 -8.50 11.14 4.39
C ALA A 74 -9.92 10.63 4.02
N ARG A 75 -10.33 9.47 4.56
CA ARG A 75 -11.57 8.73 4.21
C ARG A 75 -11.61 8.23 2.76
N GLY A 76 -10.45 7.95 2.17
CA GLY A 76 -10.32 7.36 0.84
C GLY A 76 -9.43 8.16 -0.09
N LEU A 77 -8.34 7.53 -0.54
CA LEU A 77 -7.44 7.97 -1.59
C LEU A 77 -7.56 7.05 -2.82
N ARG A 78 -7.07 7.53 -3.96
CA ARG A 78 -6.94 6.70 -5.16
C ARG A 78 -5.87 5.65 -4.93
N PHE A 79 -6.16 4.41 -5.32
CA PHE A 79 -5.30 3.26 -5.10
C PHE A 79 -4.98 2.53 -6.41
N ILE A 80 -3.72 2.15 -6.59
CA ILE A 80 -3.23 1.36 -7.72
C ILE A 80 -2.42 0.17 -7.19
N GLN A 81 -2.69 -1.03 -7.69
CA GLN A 81 -1.85 -2.20 -7.44
C GLN A 81 -0.86 -2.45 -8.58
N ALA A 82 0.40 -2.70 -8.22
CA ALA A 82 1.45 -3.21 -9.09
C ALA A 82 2.01 -4.51 -8.45
N PRO A 83 1.27 -5.63 -8.56
CA PRO A 83 1.62 -6.88 -7.89
C PRO A 83 2.93 -7.44 -8.43
N THR A 84 3.84 -7.87 -7.54
CA THR A 84 5.16 -8.42 -7.91
C THR A 84 5.29 -9.93 -7.63
N THR A 85 4.24 -10.56 -7.09
CA THR A 85 4.18 -12.02 -6.90
C THR A 85 3.06 -12.61 -7.74
N LEU A 86 3.28 -13.83 -8.25
CA LEU A 86 2.29 -14.52 -9.08
C LEU A 86 0.94 -14.68 -8.34
N LEU A 87 0.97 -15.05 -7.06
CA LEU A 87 -0.24 -15.18 -6.25
C LEU A 87 -1.01 -13.85 -6.17
N ALA A 88 -0.33 -12.73 -5.95
CA ALA A 88 -0.98 -11.43 -5.90
C ALA A 88 -1.55 -11.00 -7.27
N MET A 89 -0.88 -11.37 -8.37
CA MET A 89 -1.36 -11.09 -9.72
C MET A 89 -2.67 -11.80 -10.06
N VAL A 90 -2.93 -12.99 -9.49
CA VAL A 90 -4.10 -13.81 -9.84
C VAL A 90 -5.19 -13.86 -8.77
N ASP A 91 -4.89 -13.46 -7.53
CA ASP A 91 -5.83 -13.51 -6.40
C ASP A 91 -6.11 -12.10 -5.84
N SER A 92 -5.07 -11.38 -5.43
CA SER A 92 -5.20 -10.04 -4.83
C SER A 92 -5.57 -8.92 -5.81
N SER A 93 -5.45 -9.16 -7.12
CA SER A 93 -5.73 -8.19 -8.18
C SER A 93 -7.23 -8.00 -8.46
N VAL A 94 -8.09 -8.89 -7.92
CA VAL A 94 -9.54 -8.88 -8.14
C VAL A 94 -10.26 -9.03 -6.80
N GLY A 95 -11.31 -8.22 -6.59
CA GLY A 95 -12.22 -8.34 -5.43
C GLY A 95 -12.15 -7.21 -4.41
N GLY A 96 -11.21 -6.27 -4.53
CA GLY A 96 -11.16 -5.02 -3.73
C GLY A 96 -10.85 -5.19 -2.23
N LYS A 97 -10.73 -6.43 -1.76
CA LYS A 97 -10.45 -6.72 -0.34
C LYS A 97 -9.07 -6.16 0.03
N THR A 98 -9.05 -5.37 1.09
CA THR A 98 -7.83 -4.86 1.70
C THR A 98 -7.92 -5.04 3.21
N GLY A 99 -6.80 -5.13 3.91
CA GLY A 99 -6.86 -5.27 5.36
C GLY A 99 -5.57 -5.61 6.07
N VAL A 100 -5.70 -5.66 7.40
CA VAL A 100 -4.61 -5.95 8.33
C VAL A 100 -5.02 -7.07 9.29
N ASN A 101 -4.02 -7.69 9.89
CA ASN A 101 -4.22 -8.73 10.90
C ASN A 101 -4.33 -8.09 12.30
N HIS A 102 -5.15 -8.72 13.13
CA HIS A 102 -5.17 -8.51 14.57
C HIS A 102 -4.44 -9.68 15.25
N PRO A 103 -3.80 -9.51 16.43
CA PRO A 103 -3.12 -10.62 17.12
C PRO A 103 -4.02 -11.84 17.39
N LYS A 104 -5.35 -11.64 17.42
CA LYS A 104 -6.35 -12.69 17.63
C LYS A 104 -7.00 -13.22 16.34
N GLY A 105 -6.64 -12.72 15.16
CA GLY A 105 -7.24 -13.19 13.91
C GLY A 105 -6.76 -12.46 12.66
N LYS A 106 -6.67 -13.19 11.55
CA LYS A 106 -6.18 -12.67 10.26
C LYS A 106 -7.30 -12.06 9.44
N ASN A 107 -6.99 -10.98 8.71
CA ASN A 107 -7.90 -10.30 7.77
C ASN A 107 -9.27 -9.93 8.35
N LEU A 108 -9.36 -9.70 9.67
CA LEU A 108 -10.61 -9.32 10.33
C LEU A 108 -10.93 -7.83 10.20
N ILE A 109 -9.91 -7.01 9.93
CA ILE A 109 -10.01 -5.55 9.88
C ILE A 109 -9.61 -5.12 8.48
N GLY A 110 -10.51 -4.46 7.76
CA GLY A 110 -10.30 -4.17 6.35
C GLY A 110 -11.35 -3.26 5.73
N ALA A 111 -11.22 -3.07 4.43
CA ALA A 111 -12.12 -2.31 3.57
C ALA A 111 -12.25 -2.97 2.19
N PHE A 112 -13.26 -2.55 1.43
CA PHE A 112 -13.50 -2.94 0.04
C PHE A 112 -13.28 -1.75 -0.90
#